data_AF-A0A2W6BMZ7-F1
#
_entry.id   AF-A0A2W6BMZ7-F1
#
_cell.length_a   1.000
_cell.length_b   1.000
_cell.length_c   1.000
_cell.angle_alpha   90.00
_cell.angle_beta   90.00
_cell.angle_gamma   90.00
#
_symmetry.space_group_name_H-M   'P 1'
#
loop_
_entity.id
_entity.type
_entity.pdbx_description
1 polymer ?
#
loop_
_entity_poly.entity_id
_entity_poly.type
_entity_poly.pdbx_seq_one_letter_code
_entity_poly.pdbx_strand_id
1 'polypeptide(L)'
;MATARREDRDEETMIRETPGVCGGYPCIGNTRIPVRVVVEALRAYGSTDAVAAYFPQLSRAQVDAALAYYADHPARVDEDIESNTRAFAELISRTR
;
A
#
# COMPACT_ATOMS: atom_id res chain seq x y z
N MET A 1 27.64 16.91 9.03
CA MET A 1 26.16 16.87 9.02
C MET A 1 25.70 17.27 7.62
N ALA A 2 24.93 16.54 6.83
CA ALA A 2 24.49 15.15 6.84
C ALA A 2 24.34 14.80 5.35
N THR A 3 25.09 13.82 4.86
CA THR A 3 24.93 13.30 3.50
C THR A 3 23.72 12.38 3.49
N ALA A 4 22.52 12.93 3.37
CA ALA A 4 21.37 12.12 2.95
C ALA A 4 21.62 11.77 1.48
N ARG A 5 22.09 10.55 1.23
CA ARG A 5 22.48 10.09 -0.10
C ARG A 5 21.21 10.06 -0.95
N ARG A 6 21.34 10.45 -2.22
CA ARG A 6 20.22 10.44 -3.17
C ARG A 6 19.57 9.05 -3.30
N GLU A 7 20.27 8.00 -2.87
CA GLU A 7 19.86 6.58 -2.90
C GLU A 7 18.80 6.23 -1.84
N ASP A 8 18.79 6.88 -0.66
CA ASP A 8 17.86 6.53 0.44
C ASP A 8 16.38 6.84 0.09
N ARG A 9 16.14 7.86 -0.75
CA ARG A 9 14.77 8.26 -1.14
C ARG A 9 14.10 7.30 -2.11
N ASP A 10 14.89 6.61 -2.93
CA ASP A 10 14.38 5.64 -3.89
C ASP A 10 13.90 4.38 -3.14
N GLU A 11 14.59 3.98 -2.07
CA GLU A 11 14.18 2.88 -1.21
C GLU A 11 12.90 3.14 -0.44
N GLU A 12 12.68 4.38 0.02
CA GLU A 12 11.43 4.79 0.67
C GLU A 12 10.23 4.76 -0.29
N THR A 13 10.46 4.93 -1.58
CA THR A 13 9.40 4.94 -2.61
C THR A 13 9.20 3.57 -3.25
N MET A 14 10.17 2.66 -3.12
CA MET A 14 10.16 1.32 -3.71
C MET A 14 9.08 0.43 -3.10
N ILE A 15 8.26 -0.21 -3.93
CA ILE A 15 7.32 -1.24 -3.48
C ILE A 15 8.09 -2.54 -3.18
N ARG A 16 7.90 -3.09 -1.98
CA ARG A 16 8.59 -4.30 -1.50
C ARG A 16 7.59 -5.37 -1.09
N GLU A 17 7.79 -6.58 -1.60
CA GLU A 17 7.10 -7.79 -1.15
C GLU A 17 8.00 -8.54 -0.17
N THR A 18 7.65 -8.51 1.12
CA THR A 18 8.42 -9.19 2.16
C THR A 18 7.62 -10.36 2.71
N PRO A 19 8.09 -11.62 2.60
CA PRO A 19 7.42 -12.78 3.16
C PRO A 19 7.11 -12.57 4.66
N GLY A 20 5.86 -12.78 5.06
CA GLY A 20 5.41 -12.61 6.44
C GLY A 20 5.04 -11.18 6.87
N VAL A 21 5.27 -10.16 6.02
CA VAL A 21 4.75 -8.80 6.23
C VAL A 21 3.50 -8.62 5.39
N CYS A 22 2.39 -8.20 6.01
CA CYS A 22 1.09 -8.07 5.34
C CYS A 22 0.72 -9.30 4.50
N GLY A 23 0.97 -10.52 4.99
CA GLY A 23 0.67 -11.75 4.25
C GLY A 23 1.60 -12.05 3.07
N GLY A 24 2.70 -11.30 2.90
CA GLY A 24 3.59 -11.39 1.74
C GLY A 24 3.20 -10.49 0.58
N TYR A 25 2.21 -9.61 0.77
CA TYR A 25 1.72 -8.68 -0.24
C TYR A 25 2.56 -7.40 -0.32
N PRO A 26 2.53 -6.70 -1.47
CA PRO A 26 3.37 -5.52 -1.73
C PRO A 26 3.10 -4.39 -0.75
N CYS A 27 4.16 -3.90 -0.11
CA CYS A 27 4.16 -2.80 0.85
C CYS A 27 4.96 -1.61 0.32
N ILE A 28 4.59 -0.41 0.76
CA ILE A 28 5.19 0.83 0.25
C ILE A 28 6.46 1.15 1.04
N GLY A 29 7.62 1.11 0.39
CA GLY A 29 8.91 1.44 0.99
C GLY A 29 9.21 0.61 2.24
N ASN A 30 9.61 1.32 3.30
CA ASN A 30 9.83 0.76 4.63
C ASN A 30 8.56 0.80 5.52
N THR A 31 7.41 1.12 4.95
CA THR A 31 6.14 1.16 5.70
C THR A 31 5.48 -0.21 5.73
N ARG A 32 4.61 -0.44 6.72
CA ARG A 32 3.69 -1.58 6.74
C ARG A 32 2.34 -1.25 6.12
N ILE A 33 2.33 -0.35 5.14
CA ILE A 33 1.12 0.04 4.41
C ILE A 33 1.13 -0.73 3.08
N PRO A 34 0.23 -1.71 2.90
CA PRO A 34 0.17 -2.48 1.66
C PRO A 34 -0.44 -1.64 0.54
N VAL A 35 -0.04 -1.93 -0.70
CA VAL A 35 -0.51 -1.22 -1.89
C VAL A 35 -2.04 -1.26 -2.00
N ARG A 36 -2.68 -2.36 -1.56
CA ARG A 36 -4.14 -2.46 -1.55
C ARG A 36 -4.83 -1.32 -0.81
N VAL A 37 -4.25 -0.83 0.30
CA VAL A 37 -4.87 0.23 1.11
C VAL A 37 -4.90 1.54 0.33
N VAL A 38 -3.86 1.82 -0.43
CA VAL A 38 -3.81 3.00 -1.31
C VAL A 38 -4.84 2.88 -2.45
N VAL A 39 -4.98 1.69 -3.03
CA VAL A 39 -5.97 1.43 -4.09
C VAL A 39 -7.40 1.52 -3.55
N GLU A 40 -7.70 0.92 -2.41
CA GLU A 40 -8.99 1.00 -1.73
C GLU A 40 -9.33 2.45 -1.34
N ALA A 41 -8.36 3.19 -0.80
CA ALA A 41 -8.53 4.60 -0.48
C ALA A 41 -8.77 5.44 -1.75
N LEU A 42 -8.05 5.17 -2.84
CA LEU A 42 -8.29 5.86 -4.11
C LEU A 42 -9.71 5.58 -4.64
N ARG A 43 -10.18 4.34 -4.53
CA ARG A 43 -11.56 3.95 -4.91
C ARG A 43 -12.60 4.65 -4.02
N ALA A 44 -12.30 4.86 -2.74
CA ALA A 44 -13.21 5.51 -1.80
C ALA A 44 -13.25 7.05 -1.92
N TYR A 45 -12.09 7.69 -2.12
CA TYR A 45 -11.95 9.15 -2.09
C TYR A 45 -11.80 9.81 -3.46
N GLY A 46 -11.51 9.04 -4.51
CA GLY A 46 -11.48 9.49 -5.91
C GLY A 46 -10.30 10.39 -6.30
N SER A 47 -9.40 10.72 -5.38
CA SER A 47 -8.24 11.59 -5.65
C SER A 47 -7.00 11.15 -4.87
N THR A 48 -5.85 11.14 -5.53
CA THR A 48 -4.55 10.86 -4.92
C THR A 48 -4.18 11.85 -3.81
N ASP A 49 -4.62 13.11 -3.95
CA ASP A 49 -4.38 14.15 -2.95
C ASP A 49 -5.15 13.87 -1.66
N ALA A 50 -6.42 13.45 -1.79
CA ALA A 50 -7.21 13.01 -0.66
C ALA A 50 -6.59 11.78 0.01
N VAL A 51 -6.11 10.80 -0.77
CA VAL A 51 -5.41 9.63 -0.23
C VAL A 51 -4.15 10.04 0.55
N ALA A 52 -3.32 10.93 0.01
CA ALA A 52 -2.14 11.44 0.70
C ALA A 52 -2.50 12.20 2.00
N ALA A 53 -3.61 12.94 2.02
CA ALA A 53 -4.11 13.59 3.23
C ALA A 53 -4.57 12.59 4.31
N TYR A 54 -5.10 11.42 3.91
CA TYR A 54 -5.46 10.34 4.82
C TYR A 54 -4.25 9.58 5.38
N PHE A 55 -3.14 9.56 4.64
CA PHE A 55 -1.89 8.93 5.05
C PHE A 55 -0.78 9.98 5.17
N PRO A 56 -0.77 10.83 6.21
CA PRO A 56 0.24 11.88 6.37
C PRO A 56 1.67 11.33 6.50
N GLN A 57 1.82 10.04 6.82
CA GLN A 57 3.10 9.33 6.82
C GLN A 57 3.59 8.90 5.43
N LEU A 58 2.73 8.95 4.42
CA LEU A 58 3.08 8.66 3.03
C LEU A 58 3.33 9.95 2.26
N SER A 59 4.45 9.99 1.55
CA SER A 59 4.73 11.02 0.57
C SER A 59 3.89 10.82 -0.69
N ARG A 60 3.71 11.91 -1.45
CA ARG A 60 3.04 11.84 -2.75
C ARG A 60 3.71 10.84 -3.70
N ALA A 61 5.04 10.81 -3.73
CA ALA A 61 5.82 9.87 -4.55
C ALA A 61 5.53 8.41 -4.21
N GLN A 62 5.36 8.09 -2.92
CA GLN A 62 4.99 6.76 -2.43
C GLN A 62 3.59 6.35 -2.87
N VAL A 63 2.63 7.27 -2.82
CA VAL A 63 1.27 7.04 -3.32
C VAL A 63 1.29 6.79 -4.83
N ASP A 64 2.00 7.64 -5.58
CA ASP A 64 2.11 7.49 -7.03
C ASP A 64 2.82 6.18 -7.42
N ALA A 65 3.86 5.77 -6.67
CA ALA A 65 4.55 4.50 -6.89
C ALA A 65 3.67 3.27 -6.59
N ALA A 66 2.84 3.33 -5.55
CA ALA A 66 1.87 2.28 -5.25
C ALA A 66 0.83 2.13 -6.37
N LEU A 67 0.34 3.25 -6.90
CA LEU A 67 -0.62 3.25 -8.01
C LEU A 67 0.03 2.79 -9.32
N ALA A 68 1.28 3.16 -9.58
CA ALA A 68 2.04 2.64 -10.71
C ALA A 68 2.20 1.12 -10.61
N TYR A 69 2.59 0.61 -9.44
CA TYR A 69 2.67 -0.85 -9.21
C TYR A 69 1.32 -1.54 -9.44
N TYR A 70 0.22 -0.95 -8.99
CA TYR A 70 -1.12 -1.49 -9.25
C TYR A 70 -1.47 -1.52 -10.75
N ALA A 71 -1.06 -0.51 -11.52
CA ALA A 71 -1.29 -0.48 -12.96
C ALA A 71 -0.54 -1.61 -13.68
N ASP A 72 0.68 -1.94 -13.25
CA ASP A 72 1.47 -3.04 -13.80
C ASP A 72 1.02 -4.43 -13.29
N HIS A 73 0.54 -4.51 -12.04
CA HIS A 73 0.21 -5.78 -11.35
C HIS A 73 -1.18 -5.77 -10.70
N PRO A 74 -2.26 -5.50 -11.46
CA PRO A 74 -3.60 -5.34 -10.86
C PRO A 74 -4.08 -6.63 -10.19
N ALA A 75 -3.86 -7.77 -10.83
CA ALA A 75 -4.27 -9.08 -10.31
C ALA A 75 -3.67 -9.39 -8.92
N ARG A 76 -2.42 -8.98 -8.68
CA ARG A 76 -1.73 -9.25 -7.41
C ARG A 76 -2.32 -8.45 -6.26
N VAL A 77 -2.71 -7.21 -6.52
CA VAL A 77 -3.32 -6.33 -5.51
C VAL A 77 -4.79 -6.67 -5.33
N ASP A 78 -5.51 -7.01 -6.41
CA ASP A 78 -6.91 -7.43 -6.30
C ASP A 78 -7.02 -8.75 -5.50
N GLU A 79 -6.07 -9.69 -5.66
CA GLU A 79 -5.96 -10.88 -4.81
C GLU A 79 -5.81 -10.50 -3.32
N ASP A 80 -4.94 -9.53 -3.00
CA ASP A 80 -4.77 -9.03 -1.62
C ASP A 80 -6.07 -8.42 -1.09
N ILE A 81 -6.78 -7.61 -1.90
CA ILE A 81 -8.07 -7.01 -1.53
C ILE A 81 -9.10 -8.10 -1.23
N GLU A 82 -9.22 -9.12 -2.08
CA GLU A 82 -10.16 -10.22 -1.90
C GLU A 82 -9.82 -11.05 -0.66
N SER A 83 -8.54 -11.41 -0.50
CA SER A 83 -8.04 -12.17 0.65
C SER A 83 -8.29 -11.41 1.97
N ASN A 84 -7.99 -10.11 2.01
CA ASN A 84 -8.22 -9.27 3.17
C ASN A 84 -9.72 -9.11 3.48
N THR A 85 -10.55 -8.91 2.45
CA THR A 85 -12.01 -8.80 2.59
C THR A 85 -12.61 -10.09 3.15
N ARG A 86 -12.19 -11.24 2.61
CA ARG A 86 -12.63 -12.55 3.08
C ARG A 86 -12.25 -12.79 4.53
N ALA A 87 -10.99 -12.56 4.89
CA ALA A 87 -10.51 -12.75 6.26
C ALA A 87 -11.29 -11.88 7.25
N PHE A 88 -11.57 -10.63 6.88
CA PHE A 88 -12.38 -9.72 7.70
C PHE A 88 -13.83 -10.17 7.83
N ALA A 89 -14.46 -10.61 6.72
CA ALA A 89 -15.82 -11.14 6.73
C ALA A 89 -15.95 -12.40 7.60
N GLU A 90 -14.99 -13.32 7.50
CA GLU A 90 -14.94 -14.53 8.34
C GLU A 90 -14.84 -14.15 9.83
N LEU A 91 -14.02 -13.15 10.19
CA LEU A 91 -13.90 -12.69 11.58
C LEU A 91 -15.20 -12.07 12.11
N ILE A 92 -15.86 -11.22 11.31
CA ILE A 92 -17.15 -10.63 11.67
C ILE A 92 -18.21 -11.72 11.86
N SER A 93 -18.24 -12.72 10.98
CA SER A 93 -19.21 -13.81 11.05
C SER A 93 -19.08 -14.66 12.31
N ARG A 94 -17.87 -14.76 12.89
CA ARG A 94 -17.59 -15.47 14.14
C ARG A 94 -17.97 -14.70 15.40
N THR A 95 -18.15 -13.38 15.27
CA THR A 95 -18.38 -12.47 16.40
C THR A 95 -19.87 -12.11 16.54
N ARG A 96 -20.76 -12.82 15.82
CA ARG A 96 -22.19 -12.55 15.80
C ARG A 96 -23.03 -13.76 16.22
#